data_AF-A0ABC9UHQ5-F1
#
_entry.id   AF-A0ABC9UHQ5-F1
#
_cell.length_a   1.000
_cell.length_b   1.000
_cell.length_c   1.000
_cell.angle_alpha   90.00
_cell.angle_beta   90.00
_cell.angle_gamma   90.00
#
_symmetry.space_group_name_H-M   'P 1'
#
loop_
_entity.id
_entity.type
_entity.pdbx_description
1 polymer ?
#
loop_
_entity_poly.entity_id
_entity_poly.type
_entity_poly.pdbx_seq_one_letter_code
_entity_poly.pdbx_strand_id
1 'polypeptide(L)'
;MGWERTKATTMELPPEPSFTGWLLAGGVAAVVGILLFILHASGMVKALAAFNIWWLASSPVLGWFFLFCLRGWLWGRTVNEHQFLQKEAEYGQQQWEAWAGRYLAVLESSILLPSGVTSDAIAKSDAADAPQFLSLTCHFDAKSTTSTSLLEMGLAGVQEAISMLPATVPFNVTIVSDMISSDFETRFRKSWGKIYPGRELTGSISCCEALSFDWLEERLKNPVFDIDLILILQSQGAEQYSDALAAMVLTSDDIAEKYQLSHSARILRPMPQDMTNFRADMGLFLETQTIACQTSNVFCDYGHWNDGFADLMTASQSHLTPWVPQEIDVMEKYNGIPGGGSAWFLATLLADIVSVSNKPVLGLFTSGADRFVSTVTSGSENNDAG
;
A
#
# COMPACT_ATOMS: atom_id res chain seq x y z
N MET A 1 11.31 4.29 -11.32
CA MET A 1 10.01 5.02 -11.33
C MET A 1 9.14 4.66 -10.13
N GLY A 2 9.70 4.07 -9.06
CA GLY A 2 8.98 3.84 -7.80
C GLY A 2 8.91 5.08 -6.91
N TRP A 3 8.32 4.91 -5.73
CA TRP A 3 8.22 5.97 -4.73
C TRP A 3 9.60 6.46 -4.29
N GLU A 4 9.75 7.76 -4.07
CA GLU A 4 11.01 8.34 -3.59
C GLU A 4 10.97 8.50 -2.06
N ARG A 5 11.53 7.53 -1.35
CA ARG A 5 11.57 7.53 0.11
C ARG A 5 13.00 7.55 0.63
N THR A 6 13.32 8.54 1.45
CA THR A 6 14.58 8.60 2.21
C THR A 6 14.33 8.14 3.63
N LYS A 7 15.07 7.12 4.10
CA LYS A 7 14.99 6.69 5.50
C LYS A 7 15.61 7.74 6.41
N ALA A 8 14.94 8.02 7.53
CA ALA A 8 15.48 8.89 8.56
C ALA A 8 16.78 8.29 9.11
N THR A 9 17.77 9.15 9.37
CA THR A 9 19.05 8.72 9.92
C THR A 9 18.86 8.32 11.38
N THR A 10 19.10 7.05 11.70
CA THR A 10 19.19 6.57 13.08
C THR A 10 20.65 6.52 13.50
N MET A 11 20.93 6.94 14.73
CA MET A 11 22.25 6.83 15.35
C MET A 11 22.24 5.62 16.29
N GLU A 12 23.35 4.87 16.39
CA GLU A 12 23.44 3.79 17.38
C GLU A 12 23.49 4.37 18.80
N LEU A 13 22.76 3.74 19.73
CA LEU A 13 22.75 4.15 21.14
C LEU A 13 24.17 3.98 21.72
N PRO A 14 24.80 5.04 22.27
CA PRO A 14 26.11 4.90 22.86
C PRO A 14 26.03 4.04 24.13
N PRO A 15 27.08 3.23 24.41
CA PRO A 15 27.07 2.30 25.54
C PRO A 15 26.88 3.05 26.86
N GLU A 16 26.10 2.43 27.75
CA GLU A 16 25.81 2.97 29.08
C GLU A 16 27.11 3.24 29.87
N PRO A 17 27.22 4.37 30.58
CA PRO A 17 28.35 4.62 31.46
C PRO A 17 28.40 3.55 32.57
N SER A 18 29.57 2.95 32.79
CA SER A 18 29.73 1.90 33.79
C SER A 18 29.58 2.44 35.21
N PHE A 19 28.41 2.24 35.81
CA PHE A 19 28.11 2.72 37.16
C PHE A 19 29.10 2.17 38.21
N THR A 20 29.45 0.89 38.10
CA THR A 20 30.42 0.22 38.98
C THR A 20 31.84 0.79 38.86
N GLY A 21 32.27 1.13 37.63
CA GLY A 21 33.58 1.75 37.39
C GLY A 21 33.67 3.15 38.01
N TRP A 22 32.62 3.94 37.87
CA TRP A 22 32.54 5.27 38.49
C TRP A 22 32.46 5.21 40.01
N LEU A 23 31.76 4.24 40.59
CA LEU A 23 31.74 4.02 42.04
C LEU A 23 33.12 3.63 42.59
N LEU A 24 33.83 2.71 41.91
CA LEU A 24 35.20 2.35 42.29
C LEU A 24 36.16 3.54 42.22
N ALA A 25 36.06 4.36 41.16
CA ALA A 25 36.83 5.60 41.05
C ALA A 25 36.52 6.58 42.18
N GLY A 26 35.25 6.67 42.61
CA GLY A 26 34.85 7.48 43.77
C GLY A 26 35.46 6.97 45.08
N GLY A 27 35.48 5.64 45.27
CA GLY A 27 36.18 5.00 46.38
C GLY A 27 37.67 5.34 46.42
N VAL A 28 38.36 5.27 45.26
CA VAL A 28 39.77 5.67 45.15
C VAL A 28 39.96 7.15 45.47
N ALA A 29 39.10 8.03 44.94
CA ALA A 29 39.16 9.47 45.22
C ALA A 29 39.00 9.79 46.71
N ALA A 30 38.13 9.05 47.42
CA ALA A 30 37.97 9.19 48.87
C ALA A 30 39.23 8.76 49.64
N VAL A 31 39.84 7.62 49.26
CA VAL A 31 41.11 7.17 49.87
C VAL A 31 42.23 8.20 49.64
N VAL A 32 42.34 8.74 48.43
CA VAL A 32 43.32 9.80 48.11
C VAL A 32 43.06 11.05 48.96
N GLY A 33 41.80 11.47 49.11
CA GLY A 33 41.42 12.59 49.98
C GLY A 33 41.85 12.38 51.44
N ILE A 34 41.64 11.17 51.99
CA ILE A 34 42.08 10.81 53.35
C ILE A 34 43.61 10.85 53.47
N LEU A 35 44.33 10.30 52.48
CA LEU A 35 45.80 10.32 52.48
C LEU A 35 46.35 11.75 52.41
N LEU A 36 45.75 12.62 51.59
CA LEU A 36 46.13 14.03 51.50
C LEU A 36 45.86 14.77 52.82
N PHE A 37 44.75 14.46 53.50
CA PHE A 37 44.45 15.00 54.82
C PHE A 37 45.52 14.61 55.85
N ILE A 38 45.87 13.31 55.91
CA ILE A 38 46.89 12.79 56.84
C ILE A 38 48.26 13.40 56.55
N LEU A 39 48.64 13.50 55.27
CA LEU A 39 49.93 14.05 54.84
C LEU A 39 50.07 15.54 55.16
N HIS A 40 48.97 16.30 55.03
CA HIS A 40 48.94 17.70 55.42
C HIS A 40 48.95 17.86 56.96
N ALA A 41 48.16 17.07 57.69
CA ALA A 41 48.07 17.13 59.14
C ALA A 41 49.38 16.69 59.84
N SER A 42 50.13 15.78 59.25
CA SER A 42 51.42 15.30 59.78
C SER A 42 52.58 16.29 59.61
N GLY A 43 52.42 17.32 58.77
CA GLY A 43 53.45 18.33 58.51
C GLY A 43 54.69 17.81 57.76
N MET A 44 54.64 16.58 57.22
CA MET A 44 55.77 15.94 56.56
C MET A 44 56.21 16.66 55.27
N VAL A 45 55.30 17.35 54.59
CA VAL A 45 55.58 18.06 53.32
C VAL A 45 55.28 19.55 53.49
N LYS A 46 56.33 20.37 53.66
CA LYS A 46 56.21 21.83 53.87
C LYS A 46 55.51 22.57 52.73
N ALA A 47 55.54 22.03 51.51
CA ALA A 47 54.88 22.62 50.33
C ALA A 47 53.34 22.54 50.40
N LEU A 48 52.78 21.54 51.11
CA LEU A 48 51.32 21.40 51.25
C LEU A 48 50.72 22.40 52.23
N ALA A 49 51.50 22.90 53.19
CA ALA A 49 51.05 23.82 54.24
C ALA A 49 50.64 25.21 53.72
N ALA A 50 50.92 25.52 52.46
CA ALA A 50 50.45 26.75 51.79
C ALA A 50 48.95 26.70 51.42
N PHE A 51 48.34 25.51 51.41
CA PHE A 51 46.94 25.30 51.03
C PHE A 51 46.06 25.04 52.25
N ASN A 52 44.77 25.35 52.15
CA ASN A 52 43.81 25.02 53.20
C ASN A 52 43.56 23.50 53.22
N ILE A 53 43.71 22.88 54.40
CA ILE A 53 43.58 21.43 54.61
C ILE A 53 42.24 20.86 54.13
N TRP A 54 41.14 21.58 54.33
CA TRP A 54 39.81 21.12 53.92
C TRP A 54 39.65 21.12 52.41
N TRP A 55 40.09 22.20 51.75
CA TRP A 55 40.06 22.29 50.28
C TRP A 55 40.94 21.24 49.62
N LEU A 56 42.12 20.98 50.19
CA LEU A 56 43.06 19.99 49.66
C LEU A 56 42.52 18.56 49.77
N ALA A 57 41.92 18.21 50.92
CA ALA A 57 41.35 16.89 51.15
C ALA A 57 40.05 16.65 50.37
N SER A 58 39.21 17.67 50.17
CA SER A 58 37.94 17.55 49.45
C SER A 58 38.06 17.60 47.93
N SER A 59 39.13 18.18 47.39
CA SER A 59 39.32 18.37 45.94
C SER A 59 39.18 17.08 45.11
N PRO A 60 39.80 15.93 45.46
CA PRO A 60 39.65 14.69 44.69
C PRO A 60 38.20 14.19 44.60
N VAL A 61 37.45 14.31 45.70
CA VAL A 61 36.05 13.88 45.78
C VAL A 61 35.15 14.81 44.96
N LEU A 62 35.36 16.13 45.06
CA LEU A 62 34.63 17.13 44.28
C LEU A 62 34.92 16.99 42.77
N GLY A 63 36.18 16.75 42.41
CA GLY A 63 36.59 16.52 41.02
C GLY A 63 35.95 15.27 40.43
N TRP A 64 35.96 14.16 41.18
CA TRP A 64 35.24 12.94 40.78
C TRP A 64 33.74 13.18 40.61
N PHE A 65 33.09 13.83 41.58
CA PHE A 65 31.66 14.10 41.53
C PHE A 65 31.29 14.96 40.31
N PHE A 66 32.06 16.02 40.04
CA PHE A 66 31.85 16.86 38.86
C PHE A 66 31.99 16.07 37.56
N LEU A 67 33.03 15.26 37.41
CA LEU A 67 33.25 14.43 36.22
C LEU A 67 32.15 13.38 36.04
N PHE A 68 31.67 12.79 37.14
CA PHE A 68 30.55 11.86 37.12
C PHE A 68 29.26 12.54 36.64
N CYS A 69 28.92 13.71 37.19
CA CYS A 69 27.76 14.50 36.76
C CYS A 69 27.89 14.94 35.29
N LEU A 70 29.07 15.39 34.86
CA LEU A 70 29.32 15.79 33.48
C LEU A 70 29.16 14.61 32.51
N ARG A 71 29.70 13.43 32.85
CA ARG A 71 29.56 12.22 32.04
C ARG A 71 28.11 11.74 31.97
N GLY A 72 27.36 11.86 33.07
CA GLY A 72 25.93 11.57 33.12
C GLY A 72 25.12 12.54 32.26
N TRP A 73 25.42 13.83 32.32
CA TRP A 73 24.77 14.85 31.49
C TRP A 73 25.05 14.64 29.99
N LEU A 74 26.31 14.39 29.61
CA LEU A 74 26.68 14.10 28.22
C LEU A 74 25.96 12.86 27.69
N TRP A 75 25.88 11.80 28.50
CA TRP A 75 25.14 10.59 28.13
C TRP A 75 23.65 10.85 28.00
N GLY A 76 23.05 11.54 28.97
CA GLY A 76 21.64 11.90 28.93
C GLY A 76 21.29 12.71 27.68
N ARG A 77 22.18 13.62 27.26
CA ARG A 77 22.03 14.34 26.00
C ARG A 77 22.04 13.39 24.80
N THR A 78 22.99 12.46 24.71
CA THR A 78 23.06 11.50 23.59
C THR A 78 21.87 10.53 23.56
N VAL A 79 21.36 10.13 24.73
CA VAL A 79 20.15 9.29 24.84
C VAL A 79 18.92 10.08 24.38
N ASN A 80 18.78 11.34 24.81
CA ASN A 80 17.67 12.19 24.38
C ASN A 80 17.68 12.43 22.87
N GLU A 81 18.87 12.65 22.28
CA GLU A 81 19.04 12.81 20.84
C GLU A 81 18.67 11.53 20.08
N HIS A 82 19.14 10.36 20.53
CA HIS A 82 18.74 9.07 19.97
C HIS A 82 17.21 8.88 20.03
N GLN A 83 16.60 9.11 21.19
CA GLN A 83 15.14 8.97 21.36
C GLN A 83 14.37 9.94 20.47
N PHE A 84 14.87 11.16 20.28
CA PHE A 84 14.28 12.13 19.36
C PHE A 84 14.33 11.63 17.92
N LEU A 85 15.49 11.19 17.44
CA LEU A 85 15.66 10.65 16.08
C LEU A 85 14.82 9.39 15.85
N GLN A 86 14.71 8.52 16.85
CA GLN A 86 13.86 7.34 16.77
C GLN A 86 12.38 7.72 16.63
N LYS A 87 11.88 8.67 17.44
CA LYS A 87 10.50 9.15 17.32
C LYS A 87 10.23 9.85 15.99
N GLU A 88 11.19 10.61 15.49
CA GLU A 88 11.09 11.25 14.18
C GLU A 88 11.06 10.21 13.05
N ALA A 89 11.86 9.16 13.15
CA ALA A 89 11.84 8.03 12.21
C ALA A 89 10.51 7.27 12.24
N GLU A 90 9.97 6.98 13.44
CA GLU A 90 8.67 6.33 13.63
C GLU A 90 7.52 7.20 13.10
N TYR A 91 7.54 8.50 13.39
CA TYR A 91 6.56 9.43 12.84
C TYR A 91 6.65 9.50 11.31
N GLY A 92 7.87 9.58 10.76
CA GLY A 92 8.08 9.54 9.32
C GLY A 92 7.53 8.26 8.69
N GLN A 93 7.75 7.10 9.32
CA GLN A 93 7.17 5.82 8.90
C GLN A 93 5.64 5.88 8.86
N GLN A 94 5.00 6.38 9.93
CA GLN A 94 3.54 6.49 10.00
C GLN A 94 2.97 7.42 8.91
N GLN A 95 3.65 8.52 8.60
CA GLN A 95 3.21 9.42 7.53
C GLN A 95 3.33 8.76 6.15
N TRP A 96 4.40 8.01 5.91
CA TRP A 96 4.58 7.23 4.68
C TRP A 96 3.52 6.13 4.54
N GLU A 97 3.23 5.41 5.62
CA GLU A 97 2.17 4.40 5.66
C GLU A 97 0.79 5.02 5.44
N ALA A 98 0.47 6.16 6.05
CA ALA A 98 -0.80 6.85 5.83
C ALA A 98 -0.93 7.35 4.39
N TRP A 99 0.15 7.89 3.82
CA TRP A 99 0.17 8.36 2.43
C TRP A 99 -0.01 7.21 1.42
N ALA A 100 0.69 6.08 1.62
CA ALA A 100 0.55 4.88 0.80
C ALA A 100 -0.74 4.10 1.08
N GLY A 101 -1.32 4.27 2.27
CA GLY A 101 -2.58 3.69 2.69
C GLY A 101 -3.81 4.44 2.18
N ARG A 102 -3.64 5.60 1.54
CA ARG A 102 -4.73 6.26 0.80
C ARG A 102 -5.29 5.33 -0.26
N TYR A 103 -6.60 5.38 -0.48
CA TYR A 103 -7.28 4.36 -1.28
C TYR A 103 -8.43 4.93 -2.09
N LEU A 104 -8.76 4.23 -3.19
CA LEU A 104 -10.06 4.34 -3.80
C LEU A 104 -11.00 3.32 -3.19
N ALA A 105 -12.14 3.80 -2.69
CA ALA A 105 -13.23 2.99 -2.24
C ALA A 105 -13.98 2.43 -3.45
N VAL A 106 -14.04 1.10 -3.54
CA VAL A 106 -14.84 0.38 -4.53
C VAL A 106 -16.22 0.19 -3.93
N LEU A 107 -17.19 0.97 -4.41
CA LEU A 107 -18.57 0.87 -3.92
C LEU A 107 -19.21 -0.42 -4.41
N GLU A 108 -19.03 -0.72 -5.68
CA GLU A 108 -19.46 -1.97 -6.30
C GLU A 108 -18.59 -2.26 -7.52
N SER A 109 -18.40 -3.54 -7.80
CA SER A 109 -17.66 -4.05 -8.94
C SER A 109 -18.38 -5.25 -9.54
N SER A 110 -18.22 -5.43 -10.84
CA SER A 110 -18.76 -6.57 -11.57
C SER A 110 -17.82 -6.92 -12.71
N ILE A 111 -17.35 -8.17 -12.74
CA ILE A 111 -16.52 -8.72 -13.81
C ILE A 111 -17.23 -9.87 -14.52
N LEU A 112 -17.11 -9.89 -15.84
CA LEU A 112 -17.52 -11.01 -16.68
C LEU A 112 -16.32 -11.47 -17.51
N LEU A 113 -15.87 -12.69 -17.20
CA LEU A 113 -14.80 -13.38 -17.91
C LEU A 113 -15.39 -14.34 -18.97
N PRO A 114 -14.69 -14.57 -20.10
CA PRO A 114 -15.18 -15.40 -21.20
C PRO A 114 -15.26 -16.88 -20.80
N SER A 115 -14.46 -17.30 -19.82
CA SER A 115 -14.55 -18.63 -19.21
C SER A 115 -15.82 -18.86 -18.38
N GLY A 116 -16.55 -17.80 -18.02
CA GLY A 116 -17.67 -17.86 -17.08
C GLY A 116 -17.27 -18.11 -15.62
N VAL A 117 -15.97 -18.16 -15.31
CA VAL A 117 -15.47 -18.29 -13.94
C VAL A 117 -15.78 -17.01 -13.17
N THR A 118 -16.37 -17.17 -11.99
CA THR A 118 -16.72 -16.06 -11.10
C THR A 118 -15.61 -15.79 -10.09
N SER A 119 -15.56 -14.56 -9.60
CA SER A 119 -14.70 -14.14 -8.48
C SER A 119 -14.90 -15.01 -7.23
N ASP A 120 -16.14 -15.39 -6.91
CA ASP A 120 -16.48 -16.29 -5.80
C ASP A 120 -15.85 -17.68 -5.96
N ALA A 121 -15.88 -18.26 -7.17
CA ALA A 121 -15.27 -19.56 -7.44
C ALA A 121 -13.73 -19.50 -7.30
N ILE A 122 -13.12 -18.39 -7.69
CA ILE A 122 -11.66 -18.18 -7.52
C ILE A 122 -11.33 -17.99 -6.03
N ALA A 123 -12.08 -17.15 -5.32
CA ALA A 123 -11.87 -16.86 -3.90
C ALA A 123 -11.98 -18.11 -3.01
N LYS A 124 -12.85 -19.06 -3.37
CA LYS A 124 -13.06 -20.34 -2.66
C LYS A 124 -12.13 -21.46 -3.13
N SER A 125 -11.26 -21.19 -4.11
CA SER A 125 -10.40 -22.20 -4.78
C SER A 125 -11.19 -23.30 -5.51
N ASP A 126 -12.47 -23.08 -5.78
CA ASP A 126 -13.36 -23.99 -6.52
C ASP A 126 -13.15 -23.89 -8.05
N ALA A 127 -12.42 -22.87 -8.51
CA ALA A 127 -12.06 -22.67 -9.92
C ALA A 127 -10.93 -23.59 -10.42
N ALA A 128 -10.44 -24.54 -9.61
CA ALA A 128 -9.34 -25.44 -9.99
C ALA A 128 -9.70 -26.35 -11.18
N ASP A 129 -10.96 -26.75 -11.29
CA ASP A 129 -11.49 -27.63 -12.34
C ASP A 129 -11.95 -26.86 -13.59
N ALA A 130 -11.92 -25.53 -13.56
CA ALA A 130 -12.31 -24.71 -14.70
C ALA A 130 -11.29 -24.84 -15.86
N PRO A 131 -11.74 -24.74 -17.13
CA PRO A 131 -10.82 -24.73 -18.26
C PRO A 131 -9.81 -23.59 -18.13
N GLN A 132 -8.54 -23.92 -18.31
CA GLN A 132 -7.45 -22.94 -18.24
C GLN A 132 -7.12 -22.44 -19.65
N PHE A 133 -7.09 -21.13 -19.83
CA PHE A 133 -6.92 -20.47 -21.13
C PHE A 133 -5.55 -19.80 -21.29
N LEU A 134 -4.56 -20.17 -20.46
CA LEU A 134 -3.20 -19.59 -20.51
C LEU A 134 -2.66 -19.51 -21.93
N SER A 135 -2.30 -18.31 -22.38
CA SER A 135 -1.78 -18.01 -23.72
C SER A 135 -2.71 -18.38 -24.89
N LEU A 136 -4.00 -18.53 -24.63
CA LEU A 136 -5.05 -18.72 -25.64
C LEU A 136 -5.98 -17.51 -25.67
N THR A 137 -6.51 -17.16 -26.83
CA THR A 137 -7.62 -16.19 -26.91
C THR A 137 -8.94 -16.87 -26.56
N CYS A 138 -9.74 -16.20 -25.75
CA CYS A 138 -11.08 -16.64 -25.37
C CYS A 138 -12.09 -15.54 -25.68
N HIS A 139 -13.23 -15.90 -26.26
CA HIS A 139 -14.22 -14.94 -26.74
C HIS A 139 -15.58 -15.21 -26.12
N PHE A 140 -16.39 -14.16 -25.98
CA PHE A 140 -17.80 -14.33 -25.64
C PHE A 140 -18.55 -15.03 -26.78
N ASP A 141 -19.62 -15.73 -26.45
CA ASP A 141 -20.43 -16.40 -27.47
C ASP A 141 -21.05 -15.35 -28.42
N ALA A 142 -20.63 -15.40 -29.69
CA ALA A 142 -21.03 -14.49 -30.75
C ALA A 142 -22.54 -14.51 -31.03
N LYS A 143 -23.27 -15.56 -30.63
CA LYS A 143 -24.73 -15.65 -30.82
C LYS A 143 -25.54 -14.90 -29.76
N SER A 144 -24.98 -14.65 -28.59
CA SER A 144 -25.68 -14.04 -27.45
C SER A 144 -25.27 -12.60 -27.17
N THR A 145 -24.20 -12.11 -27.81
CA THR A 145 -23.45 -10.96 -27.29
C THR A 145 -23.30 -9.84 -28.32
N THR A 146 -24.20 -8.87 -28.28
CA THR A 146 -24.02 -7.58 -28.97
C THR A 146 -23.25 -6.60 -28.08
N SER A 147 -22.58 -5.60 -28.68
CA SER A 147 -21.94 -4.54 -27.89
C SER A 147 -22.90 -3.81 -26.95
N THR A 148 -24.17 -3.65 -27.35
CA THR A 148 -25.20 -3.05 -26.49
C THR A 148 -25.60 -3.96 -25.33
N SER A 149 -25.70 -5.27 -25.54
CA SER A 149 -26.00 -6.19 -24.44
C SER A 149 -24.84 -6.29 -23.44
N LEU A 150 -23.58 -6.25 -23.89
CA LEU A 150 -22.43 -6.19 -22.98
C LEU A 150 -22.44 -4.91 -22.13
N LEU A 151 -22.72 -3.77 -22.77
CA LEU A 151 -22.86 -2.49 -22.07
C LEU A 151 -23.97 -2.55 -21.01
N GLU A 152 -25.14 -3.09 -21.38
CA GLU A 152 -26.26 -3.24 -20.46
C GLU A 152 -25.95 -4.21 -19.32
N MET A 153 -25.23 -5.31 -19.57
CA MET A 153 -24.81 -6.24 -18.52
C MET A 153 -23.82 -5.60 -17.53
N GLY A 154 -22.83 -4.86 -18.04
CA GLY A 154 -21.86 -4.17 -17.17
C GLY A 154 -22.54 -3.10 -16.30
N LEU A 155 -23.48 -2.35 -16.88
CA LEU A 155 -24.28 -1.39 -16.12
C LEU A 155 -25.20 -2.09 -15.11
N ALA A 156 -25.84 -3.20 -15.44
CA ALA A 156 -26.69 -3.93 -14.51
C ALA A 156 -25.92 -4.50 -13.32
N GLY A 157 -24.65 -4.89 -13.52
CA GLY A 157 -23.79 -5.43 -12.47
C GLY A 157 -23.38 -4.44 -11.38
N VAL A 158 -23.57 -3.13 -11.59
CA VAL A 158 -23.29 -2.08 -10.58
C VAL A 158 -24.54 -1.26 -10.23
N GLN A 159 -25.73 -1.85 -10.47
CA GLN A 159 -27.00 -1.15 -10.36
C GLN A 159 -27.32 -0.78 -8.92
N GLU A 160 -26.97 -1.64 -7.97
CA GLU A 160 -27.33 -1.48 -6.56
C GLU A 160 -26.61 -0.28 -5.94
N ALA A 161 -25.29 -0.18 -6.07
CA ALA A 161 -24.53 0.96 -5.58
C ALA A 161 -24.96 2.26 -6.25
N ILE A 162 -25.15 2.26 -7.57
CA ILE A 162 -25.63 3.44 -8.29
C ILE A 162 -26.97 3.96 -7.74
N SER A 163 -27.87 3.07 -7.33
CA SER A 163 -29.17 3.45 -6.77
C SER A 163 -29.05 4.12 -5.38
N MET A 164 -28.01 3.80 -4.62
CA MET A 164 -27.76 4.32 -3.28
C MET A 164 -26.92 5.61 -3.27
N LEU A 165 -26.33 5.98 -4.40
CA LEU A 165 -25.45 7.14 -4.49
C LEU A 165 -26.18 8.48 -4.27
N PRO A 166 -25.55 9.44 -3.56
CA PRO A 166 -26.13 10.75 -3.34
C PRO A 166 -26.22 11.56 -4.64
N ALA A 167 -27.39 12.16 -4.89
CA ALA A 167 -27.62 13.00 -6.08
C ALA A 167 -26.84 14.33 -6.07
N THR A 168 -26.24 14.71 -4.93
CA THR A 168 -25.49 15.96 -4.76
C THR A 168 -24.05 15.89 -5.23
N VAL A 169 -23.51 14.68 -5.46
CA VAL A 169 -22.12 14.46 -5.86
C VAL A 169 -22.06 14.23 -7.37
N PRO A 170 -21.17 14.93 -8.10
CA PRO A 170 -21.01 14.66 -9.52
C PRO A 170 -20.66 13.19 -9.78
N PHE A 171 -21.34 12.61 -10.77
CA PHE A 171 -21.13 11.24 -11.21
C PHE A 171 -20.57 11.24 -12.63
N ASN A 172 -19.27 10.94 -12.75
CA ASN A 172 -18.58 10.84 -14.04
C ASN A 172 -18.61 9.40 -14.54
N VAL A 173 -18.58 9.25 -15.86
CA VAL A 173 -18.51 7.94 -16.51
C VAL A 173 -17.33 7.94 -17.47
N THR A 174 -16.44 6.97 -17.31
CA THR A 174 -15.35 6.68 -18.23
C THR A 174 -15.56 5.31 -18.83
N ILE A 175 -15.71 5.27 -20.15
CA ILE A 175 -15.91 4.02 -20.89
C ILE A 175 -14.66 3.72 -21.69
N VAL A 176 -14.01 2.61 -21.35
CA VAL A 176 -12.80 2.14 -22.00
C VAL A 176 -13.22 1.02 -22.96
N SER A 177 -13.07 1.23 -24.26
CA SER A 177 -13.47 0.21 -25.22
C SER A 177 -12.63 0.22 -26.49
N ASP A 178 -12.39 -0.98 -27.02
CA ASP A 178 -11.86 -1.23 -28.36
C ASP A 178 -12.90 -0.99 -29.47
N MET A 179 -14.15 -0.66 -29.11
CA MET A 179 -15.28 -0.46 -30.03
C MET A 179 -15.75 1.00 -30.14
N ILE A 180 -14.84 1.97 -30.11
CA ILE A 180 -15.23 3.39 -30.18
C ILE A 180 -15.86 3.69 -31.53
N SER A 181 -17.13 4.12 -31.49
CA SER A 181 -17.84 4.64 -32.66
C SER A 181 -18.47 5.99 -32.34
N SER A 182 -18.77 6.77 -33.38
CA SER A 182 -19.38 8.10 -33.23
C SER A 182 -20.75 8.09 -32.55
N ASP A 183 -21.45 6.95 -32.53
CA ASP A 183 -22.76 6.79 -31.89
C ASP A 183 -22.67 6.12 -30.50
N PHE A 184 -21.46 5.91 -29.97
CA PHE A 184 -21.27 5.19 -28.72
C PHE A 184 -21.90 5.92 -27.52
N GLU A 185 -21.74 7.25 -27.44
CA GLU A 185 -22.35 8.05 -26.36
C GLU A 185 -23.89 7.98 -26.40
N THR A 186 -24.50 8.06 -27.58
CA THR A 186 -25.96 7.94 -27.74
C THR A 186 -26.45 6.58 -27.27
N ARG A 187 -25.74 5.49 -27.66
CA ARG A 187 -26.04 4.13 -27.24
C ARG A 187 -25.90 3.96 -25.73
N PHE A 188 -24.87 4.57 -25.14
CA PHE A 188 -24.69 4.60 -23.70
C PHE A 188 -25.84 5.31 -22.99
N ARG A 189 -26.17 6.55 -23.38
CA ARG A 189 -27.28 7.30 -22.77
C ARG A 189 -28.62 6.57 -22.87
N LYS A 190 -28.87 5.88 -24.00
CA LYS A 190 -30.06 5.04 -24.17
C LYS A 190 -30.07 3.85 -23.21
N SER A 191 -28.95 3.16 -23.06
CA SER A 191 -28.81 2.01 -22.15
C SER A 191 -28.91 2.46 -20.69
N TRP A 192 -28.30 3.60 -20.36
CA TRP A 192 -28.41 4.25 -19.06
C TRP A 192 -29.87 4.55 -18.68
N GLY A 193 -30.61 5.25 -19.56
CA GLY A 193 -32.02 5.59 -19.29
C GLY A 193 -32.94 4.37 -19.17
N LYS A 194 -32.56 3.23 -19.77
CA LYS A 194 -33.28 1.96 -19.65
C LYS A 194 -33.03 1.27 -18.30
N ILE A 195 -31.79 1.27 -17.82
CA ILE A 195 -31.38 0.58 -16.58
C ILE A 195 -31.67 1.45 -15.34
N TYR A 196 -31.50 2.76 -15.48
CA TYR A 196 -31.62 3.75 -14.39
C TYR A 196 -32.73 4.77 -14.67
N PRO A 197 -34.01 4.34 -14.69
CA PRO A 197 -35.11 5.26 -14.96
C PRO A 197 -35.17 6.35 -13.89
N GLY A 198 -35.06 7.62 -14.31
CA GLY A 198 -35.14 8.78 -13.43
C GLY A 198 -33.82 9.23 -12.81
N ARG A 199 -32.69 8.58 -13.12
CA ARG A 199 -31.36 9.03 -12.70
C ARG A 199 -30.67 9.78 -13.84
N GLU A 200 -30.54 11.09 -13.71
CA GLU A 200 -29.83 11.91 -14.68
C GLU A 200 -28.31 11.78 -14.50
N LEU A 201 -27.58 11.82 -15.62
CA LEU A 201 -26.12 11.86 -15.62
C LEU A 201 -25.67 13.29 -15.32
N THR A 202 -25.13 13.50 -14.13
CA THR A 202 -24.72 14.83 -13.64
C THR A 202 -23.30 15.23 -14.02
N GLY A 203 -22.42 14.26 -14.29
CA GLY A 203 -21.00 14.50 -14.59
C GLY A 203 -20.64 14.31 -16.06
N SER A 204 -19.34 14.23 -16.33
CA SER A 204 -18.84 14.03 -17.70
C SER A 204 -18.96 12.58 -18.14
N ILE A 205 -19.15 12.37 -19.44
CA ILE A 205 -19.05 11.04 -20.07
C ILE A 205 -17.85 11.10 -21.01
N SER A 206 -16.87 10.26 -20.77
CA SER A 206 -15.69 10.11 -21.61
C SER A 206 -15.62 8.71 -22.19
N CYS A 207 -15.09 8.60 -23.41
CA CYS A 207 -14.87 7.33 -24.08
C CYS A 207 -13.43 7.32 -24.62
N CYS A 208 -12.67 6.29 -24.27
CA CYS A 208 -11.27 6.14 -24.66
C CYS A 208 -10.92 4.69 -24.97
N GLU A 209 -9.85 4.46 -25.74
CA GLU A 209 -9.46 3.10 -26.14
C GLU A 209 -8.70 2.38 -25.02
N ALA A 210 -7.96 3.15 -24.23
CA ALA A 210 -7.19 2.67 -23.09
C ALA A 210 -7.27 3.69 -21.95
N LEU A 211 -7.15 3.19 -20.72
CA LEU A 211 -7.06 3.99 -19.50
C LEU A 211 -5.88 3.47 -18.68
N SER A 212 -4.84 4.29 -18.50
CA SER A 212 -3.67 3.88 -17.71
C SER A 212 -4.06 3.61 -16.26
N PHE A 213 -3.42 2.63 -15.65
CA PHE A 213 -3.57 2.37 -14.22
C PHE A 213 -2.97 3.50 -13.35
N ASP A 214 -2.09 4.35 -13.90
CA ASP A 214 -1.63 5.59 -13.28
C ASP A 214 -2.77 6.53 -12.87
N TRP A 215 -3.92 6.43 -13.55
CA TRP A 215 -5.11 7.21 -13.24
C TRP A 215 -5.48 7.11 -11.75
N LEU A 216 -5.30 5.94 -11.13
CA LEU A 216 -5.54 5.74 -9.70
C LEU A 216 -4.64 6.63 -8.84
N GLU A 217 -3.36 6.72 -9.18
CA GLU A 217 -2.40 7.54 -8.45
C GLU A 217 -2.70 9.03 -8.64
N GLU A 218 -2.98 9.46 -9.87
CA GLU A 218 -3.37 10.83 -10.18
C GLU A 218 -4.65 11.24 -9.45
N ARG A 219 -5.62 10.31 -9.39
CA ARG A 219 -6.87 10.49 -8.67
C ARG A 219 -6.65 10.65 -7.17
N LEU A 220 -5.75 9.87 -6.57
CA LEU A 220 -5.41 9.97 -5.14
C LEU A 220 -4.48 11.15 -4.80
N LYS A 221 -3.77 11.70 -5.78
CA LYS A 221 -2.96 12.92 -5.62
C LYS A 221 -3.83 14.18 -5.59
N ASN A 222 -4.90 14.22 -6.39
CA ASN A 222 -5.74 15.39 -6.55
C ASN A 222 -7.02 15.28 -5.71
N PRO A 223 -7.34 16.27 -4.85
CA PRO A 223 -8.58 16.27 -4.08
C PRO A 223 -9.77 16.62 -4.99
N VAL A 224 -10.27 15.62 -5.72
CA VAL A 224 -11.45 15.74 -6.57
C VAL A 224 -12.66 15.18 -5.83
N PHE A 225 -13.78 15.92 -5.86
CA PHE A 225 -15.01 15.60 -5.12
C PHE A 225 -16.09 15.03 -6.05
N ASP A 226 -15.84 13.88 -6.67
CA ASP A 226 -16.80 13.20 -7.53
C ASP A 226 -16.71 11.66 -7.41
N ILE A 227 -17.69 10.98 -8.00
CA ILE A 227 -17.76 9.52 -8.07
C ILE A 227 -17.58 9.14 -9.54
N ASP A 228 -16.73 8.15 -9.80
CA ASP A 228 -16.40 7.68 -11.14
C ASP A 228 -16.98 6.27 -11.36
N LEU A 229 -17.70 6.10 -12.47
CA LEU A 229 -17.97 4.77 -13.05
C LEU A 229 -16.94 4.51 -14.14
N ILE A 230 -16.15 3.46 -13.97
CA ILE A 230 -15.25 2.96 -15.01
C ILE A 230 -15.86 1.68 -15.59
N LEU A 231 -16.13 1.70 -16.89
CA LEU A 231 -16.66 0.57 -17.62
C LEU A 231 -15.66 0.16 -18.71
N ILE A 232 -15.09 -1.03 -18.61
CA ILE A 232 -14.13 -1.55 -19.58
C ILE A 232 -14.80 -2.66 -20.40
N LEU A 233 -14.82 -2.46 -21.71
CA LEU A 233 -15.39 -3.38 -22.69
C LEU A 233 -14.31 -3.76 -23.71
N GLN A 234 -13.85 -5.01 -23.64
CA GLN A 234 -12.88 -5.57 -24.56
C GLN A 234 -13.52 -6.75 -25.30
N SER A 235 -13.66 -6.64 -26.63
CA SER A 235 -14.35 -7.65 -27.45
C SER A 235 -13.96 -7.70 -28.93
N GLN A 236 -13.00 -6.88 -29.37
CA GLN A 236 -12.51 -6.81 -30.75
C GLN A 236 -11.03 -7.18 -30.89
N GLY A 237 -10.51 -7.99 -29.97
CA GLY A 237 -9.12 -8.44 -29.98
C GLY A 237 -8.78 -9.44 -31.07
N ALA A 238 -9.78 -10.12 -31.64
CA ALA A 238 -9.56 -11.24 -32.55
C ALA A 238 -8.51 -12.21 -31.97
N GLU A 239 -7.43 -12.52 -32.68
CA GLU A 239 -6.39 -13.43 -32.18
C GLU A 239 -5.34 -12.76 -31.26
N GLN A 240 -5.48 -11.46 -30.96
CA GLN A 240 -4.47 -10.72 -30.19
C GLN A 240 -4.72 -10.75 -28.68
N TYR A 241 -5.98 -10.74 -28.26
CA TYR A 241 -6.38 -10.78 -26.86
C TYR A 241 -7.81 -11.28 -26.72
N SER A 242 -8.15 -11.68 -25.50
CA SER A 242 -9.43 -12.27 -25.12
C SER A 242 -10.47 -11.23 -24.77
N ASP A 243 -11.75 -11.58 -24.90
CA ASP A 243 -12.85 -10.71 -24.55
C ASP A 243 -12.98 -10.63 -23.02
N ALA A 244 -13.35 -9.46 -22.50
CA ALA A 244 -13.63 -9.27 -21.08
C ALA A 244 -14.50 -8.03 -20.86
N LEU A 245 -15.28 -8.04 -19.78
CA LEU A 245 -16.11 -6.92 -19.37
C LEU A 245 -15.93 -6.68 -17.87
N ALA A 246 -15.72 -5.43 -17.49
CA ALA A 246 -15.68 -5.01 -16.10
C ALA A 246 -16.38 -3.67 -15.91
N ALA A 247 -17.08 -3.54 -14.78
CA ALA A 247 -17.67 -2.30 -14.32
C ALA A 247 -17.25 -2.07 -12.87
N MET A 248 -16.86 -0.84 -12.54
CA MET A 248 -16.49 -0.45 -11.18
C MET A 248 -17.03 0.94 -10.87
N VAL A 249 -17.63 1.09 -9.69
CA VAL A 249 -18.00 2.39 -9.13
C VAL A 249 -16.99 2.74 -8.04
N LEU A 250 -16.28 3.84 -8.25
CA LEU A 250 -15.11 4.24 -7.48
C LEU A 250 -15.26 5.65 -6.93
N THR A 251 -14.69 5.87 -5.75
CA THR A 251 -14.52 7.22 -5.20
C THR A 251 -13.30 7.27 -4.29
N SER A 252 -12.80 8.47 -3.97
CA SER A 252 -11.68 8.59 -3.03
C SER A 252 -12.13 8.33 -1.59
N ASP A 253 -11.19 7.87 -0.77
CA ASP A 253 -11.29 7.80 0.70
C ASP A 253 -12.00 9.03 1.31
N ASP A 254 -11.59 10.24 0.94
CA ASP A 254 -12.16 11.50 1.44
C ASP A 254 -13.68 11.61 1.23
N ILE A 255 -14.19 11.14 0.07
CA ILE A 255 -15.61 11.21 -0.27
C ILE A 255 -16.38 10.08 0.40
N ALA A 256 -15.82 8.87 0.37
CA ALA A 256 -16.41 7.71 1.01
C ALA A 256 -16.64 7.99 2.51
N GLU A 257 -15.65 8.59 3.19
CA GLU A 257 -15.79 8.98 4.60
C GLU A 257 -16.78 10.13 4.80
N LYS A 258 -16.70 11.20 3.98
CA LYS A 258 -17.59 12.36 4.10
C LYS A 258 -19.07 12.02 3.97
N TYR A 259 -19.40 11.13 3.03
CA TYR A 259 -20.79 10.71 2.77
C TYR A 259 -21.15 9.36 3.39
N GLN A 260 -20.24 8.76 4.17
CA GLN A 260 -20.41 7.43 4.78
C GLN A 260 -20.86 6.37 3.76
N LEU A 261 -20.22 6.39 2.58
CA LEU A 261 -20.57 5.46 1.50
C LEU A 261 -20.07 4.06 1.85
N SER A 262 -21.00 3.12 1.86
CA SER A 262 -20.71 1.69 1.94
C SER A 262 -19.84 1.28 0.76
N HIS A 263 -18.76 0.56 1.03
CA HIS A 263 -17.86 0.06 0.01
C HIS A 263 -17.40 -1.35 0.36
N SER A 264 -17.29 -2.19 -0.67
CA SER A 264 -16.98 -3.61 -0.56
C SER A 264 -15.47 -3.86 -0.47
N ALA A 265 -14.69 -3.04 -1.17
CA ALA A 265 -13.24 -3.14 -1.22
C ALA A 265 -12.54 -1.77 -1.26
N ARG A 266 -11.24 -1.77 -1.02
CA ARG A 266 -10.36 -0.61 -1.08
C ARG A 266 -9.13 -0.96 -1.90
N ILE A 267 -8.92 -0.24 -2.99
CA ILE A 267 -7.70 -0.35 -3.79
C ILE A 267 -6.75 0.73 -3.28
N LEU A 268 -5.67 0.31 -2.62
CA LEU A 268 -4.71 1.25 -2.05
C LEU A 268 -3.89 1.93 -3.16
N ARG A 269 -3.15 2.99 -2.80
CA ARG A 269 -2.29 3.73 -3.72
C ARG A 269 -1.34 2.76 -4.45
N PRO A 270 -1.39 2.70 -5.80
CA PRO A 270 -0.46 1.87 -6.55
C PRO A 270 0.96 2.47 -6.55
N MET A 271 1.96 1.60 -6.62
CA MET A 271 3.36 1.99 -6.83
C MET A 271 3.83 1.52 -8.21
N PRO A 272 4.31 2.44 -9.08
CA PRO A 272 4.93 2.04 -10.33
C PRO A 272 6.23 1.27 -10.05
N GLN A 273 6.52 0.27 -10.89
CA GLN A 273 7.65 -0.64 -10.73
C GLN A 273 8.69 -0.40 -11.82
N ASP A 274 9.95 -0.23 -11.42
CA ASP A 274 11.08 -0.36 -12.32
C ASP A 274 11.51 -1.83 -12.42
N MET A 275 11.19 -2.47 -13.54
CA MET A 275 11.52 -3.89 -13.75
C MET A 275 13.03 -4.18 -13.73
N THR A 276 13.89 -3.18 -13.92
CA THR A 276 15.35 -3.36 -13.79
C THR A 276 15.82 -3.43 -12.34
N ASN A 277 15.06 -2.84 -11.42
CA ASN A 277 15.34 -2.77 -9.98
C ASN A 277 14.20 -3.40 -9.14
N PHE A 278 13.45 -4.32 -9.73
CA PHE A 278 12.17 -4.80 -9.21
C PHE A 278 12.23 -5.29 -7.76
N ARG A 279 13.28 -6.03 -7.38
CA ARG A 279 13.47 -6.50 -6.00
C ARG A 279 13.53 -5.35 -4.98
N ALA A 280 14.26 -4.28 -5.30
CA ALA A 280 14.43 -3.14 -4.41
C ALA A 280 13.12 -2.33 -4.32
N ASP A 281 12.44 -2.13 -5.44
CA ASP A 281 11.13 -1.49 -5.48
C ASP A 281 10.09 -2.28 -4.68
N MET A 282 10.04 -3.60 -4.82
CA MET A 282 9.16 -4.46 -4.01
C MET A 282 9.48 -4.36 -2.51
N GLY A 283 10.76 -4.32 -2.13
CA GLY A 283 11.15 -4.10 -0.73
C GLY A 283 10.64 -2.75 -0.20
N LEU A 284 10.83 -1.68 -0.98
CA LEU A 284 10.33 -0.35 -0.63
C LEU A 284 8.79 -0.33 -0.49
N PHE A 285 8.08 -1.00 -1.39
CA PHE A 285 6.64 -1.12 -1.34
C PHE A 285 6.18 -1.83 -0.06
N LEU A 286 6.78 -2.98 0.28
CA LEU A 286 6.44 -3.75 1.48
C LEU A 286 6.77 -3.00 2.78
N GLU A 287 7.83 -2.19 2.78
CA GLU A 287 8.16 -1.30 3.92
C GLU A 287 7.24 -0.10 4.07
N THR A 288 6.50 0.26 3.02
CA THR A 288 5.72 1.51 2.98
C THR A 288 4.22 1.23 3.06
N GLN A 289 3.73 0.20 2.37
CA GLN A 289 2.37 -0.31 2.47
C GLN A 289 2.39 -1.64 3.24
N THR A 290 2.63 -1.57 4.54
CA THR A 290 2.92 -2.75 5.39
C THR A 290 1.80 -3.78 5.45
N ILE A 291 0.56 -3.39 5.17
CA ILE A 291 -0.58 -4.31 5.03
C ILE A 291 -0.38 -5.32 3.89
N ALA A 292 0.44 -4.99 2.87
CA ALA A 292 0.82 -5.92 1.82
C ALA A 292 1.49 -7.18 2.39
N CYS A 293 2.27 -7.05 3.46
CA CYS A 293 2.95 -8.18 4.10
C CYS A 293 1.99 -9.18 4.77
N GLN A 294 0.72 -8.80 4.97
CA GLN A 294 -0.31 -9.64 5.57
C GLN A 294 -1.19 -10.36 4.53
N THR A 295 -0.98 -10.05 3.24
CA THR A 295 -1.77 -10.65 2.15
C THR A 295 -1.45 -12.15 2.04
N SER A 296 -2.47 -12.98 1.88
CA SER A 296 -2.28 -14.44 1.74
C SER A 296 -2.06 -14.88 0.29
N ASN A 297 -2.40 -14.04 -0.67
CA ASN A 297 -2.38 -14.39 -2.09
C ASN A 297 -1.86 -13.23 -2.92
N VAL A 298 -1.16 -13.58 -3.99
CA VAL A 298 -0.67 -12.63 -4.99
C VAL A 298 -1.37 -12.97 -6.30
N PHE A 299 -1.91 -11.96 -6.96
CA PHE A 299 -2.52 -12.11 -8.26
C PHE A 299 -1.82 -11.23 -9.27
N CYS A 300 -1.62 -11.74 -10.48
CA CYS A 300 -1.11 -10.94 -11.60
C CYS A 300 -2.00 -11.06 -12.81
N ASP A 301 -1.98 -10.03 -13.66
CA ASP A 301 -2.86 -9.94 -14.81
C ASP A 301 -2.32 -10.70 -16.02
N TYR A 302 -1.01 -10.88 -16.09
CA TYR A 302 -0.32 -11.46 -17.24
C TYR A 302 0.76 -12.48 -16.84
N GLY A 303 0.88 -13.56 -17.60
CA GLY A 303 1.86 -14.62 -17.34
C GLY A 303 3.32 -14.17 -17.44
N HIS A 304 3.60 -13.06 -18.13
CA HIS A 304 4.96 -12.49 -18.20
C HIS A 304 5.50 -11.98 -16.86
N TRP A 305 4.65 -11.82 -15.84
CA TRP A 305 5.12 -11.56 -14.48
C TRP A 305 5.99 -12.69 -13.91
N ASN A 306 5.93 -13.89 -14.48
CA ASN A 306 6.78 -15.03 -14.13
C ASN A 306 8.27 -14.67 -14.10
N ASP A 307 8.73 -13.79 -14.99
CA ASP A 307 10.13 -13.37 -15.07
C ASP A 307 10.59 -12.64 -13.79
N GLY A 308 9.68 -11.96 -13.08
CA GLY A 308 9.94 -11.22 -11.84
C GLY A 308 9.71 -12.03 -10.56
N PHE A 309 9.13 -13.24 -10.64
CA PHE A 309 8.73 -13.99 -9.43
C PHE A 309 9.88 -14.37 -8.52
N ALA A 310 11.06 -14.69 -9.05
CA ALA A 310 12.23 -14.99 -8.21
C ALA A 310 12.63 -13.78 -7.35
N ASP A 311 12.57 -12.57 -7.91
CA ASP A 311 12.85 -11.32 -7.21
C ASP A 311 11.75 -10.97 -6.22
N LEU A 312 10.48 -11.17 -6.59
CA LEU A 312 9.33 -11.04 -5.69
C LEU A 312 9.51 -11.92 -4.45
N MET A 313 9.80 -13.21 -4.62
CA MET A 313 9.98 -14.16 -3.53
C MET A 313 11.19 -13.82 -2.65
N THR A 314 12.24 -13.24 -3.23
CA THR A 314 13.42 -12.81 -2.45
C THR A 314 13.11 -11.59 -1.59
N ALA A 315 12.37 -10.61 -2.14
CA ALA A 315 11.88 -9.47 -1.37
C ALA A 315 10.92 -9.92 -0.27
N SER A 316 10.03 -10.85 -0.58
CA SER A 316 9.01 -11.38 0.32
C SER A 316 9.62 -12.04 1.57
N GLN A 317 10.69 -12.83 1.41
CA GLN A 317 11.43 -13.44 2.52
C GLN A 317 12.04 -12.41 3.47
N SER A 318 12.53 -11.28 2.94
CA SER A 318 13.14 -10.22 3.74
C SER A 318 12.11 -9.48 4.61
N HIS A 319 10.85 -9.49 4.19
CA HIS A 319 9.72 -8.85 4.89
C HIS A 319 8.77 -9.85 5.56
N LEU A 320 9.15 -11.13 5.65
CA LEU A 320 8.41 -12.20 6.34
C LEU A 320 6.95 -12.36 5.89
N THR A 321 6.68 -12.15 4.61
CA THR A 321 5.35 -12.36 4.03
C THR A 321 5.02 -13.87 4.00
N PRO A 322 3.73 -14.26 4.07
CA PRO A 322 3.34 -15.67 4.07
C PRO A 322 3.38 -16.33 2.67
N TRP A 323 3.63 -15.58 1.61
CA TRP A 323 3.46 -16.05 0.22
C TRP A 323 4.31 -17.27 -0.09
N VAL A 324 3.68 -18.24 -0.76
CA VAL A 324 4.36 -19.33 -1.46
C VAL A 324 4.08 -19.28 -2.97
N PRO A 325 4.96 -19.83 -3.82
CA PRO A 325 4.77 -19.79 -5.27
C PRO A 325 3.43 -20.36 -5.76
N GLN A 326 2.84 -21.32 -5.01
CA GLN A 326 1.54 -21.92 -5.32
C GLN A 326 0.35 -20.99 -5.03
N GLU A 327 0.55 -19.94 -4.23
CA GLU A 327 -0.47 -18.93 -3.89
C GLU A 327 -0.43 -17.72 -4.82
N ILE A 328 0.46 -17.75 -5.82
CA ILE A 328 0.48 -16.80 -6.92
C ILE A 328 -0.43 -17.31 -8.04
N ASP A 329 -1.48 -16.55 -8.34
CA ASP A 329 -2.42 -16.89 -9.40
C ASP A 329 -2.42 -15.85 -10.53
N VAL A 330 -2.73 -16.28 -11.75
CA VAL A 330 -2.63 -15.46 -12.96
C VAL A 330 -4.00 -15.34 -13.60
N MET A 331 -4.50 -14.12 -13.76
CA MET A 331 -5.81 -13.85 -14.38
C MET A 331 -5.91 -14.43 -15.80
N GLU A 332 -4.80 -14.46 -16.56
CA GLU A 332 -4.69 -15.07 -17.89
C GLU A 332 -5.18 -16.54 -17.91
N LYS A 333 -5.09 -17.26 -16.79
CA LYS A 333 -5.66 -18.62 -16.64
C LYS A 333 -7.17 -18.64 -16.88
N TYR A 334 -7.88 -17.62 -16.41
CA TYR A 334 -9.34 -17.54 -16.48
C TYR A 334 -9.82 -16.72 -17.67
N ASN A 335 -9.06 -15.71 -18.07
CA ASN A 335 -9.45 -14.78 -19.12
C ASN A 335 -8.93 -15.18 -20.51
N GLY A 336 -7.82 -15.91 -20.57
CA GLY A 336 -7.00 -16.00 -21.78
C GLY A 336 -6.08 -14.79 -21.91
N ILE A 337 -5.43 -14.65 -23.08
CA ILE A 337 -4.46 -13.57 -23.36
C ILE A 337 -5.09 -12.21 -23.01
N PRO A 338 -4.55 -11.46 -22.04
CA PRO A 338 -5.10 -10.17 -21.66
C PRO A 338 -4.84 -9.10 -22.72
N GLY A 339 -5.73 -8.10 -22.77
CA GLY A 339 -5.60 -6.95 -23.68
C GLY A 339 -5.30 -5.66 -22.91
N GLY A 340 -5.55 -4.51 -23.53
CA GLY A 340 -5.18 -3.20 -22.97
C GLY A 340 -5.84 -2.86 -21.63
N GLY A 341 -6.97 -3.50 -21.29
CA GLY A 341 -7.67 -3.30 -20.02
C GLY A 341 -7.23 -4.20 -18.86
N SER A 342 -6.14 -4.98 -19.01
CA SER A 342 -5.77 -6.06 -18.08
C SER A 342 -5.65 -5.63 -16.62
N ALA A 343 -4.98 -4.50 -16.35
CA ALA A 343 -4.85 -3.96 -15.00
C ALA A 343 -6.21 -3.70 -14.34
N TRP A 344 -7.16 -3.16 -15.10
CA TRP A 344 -8.50 -2.86 -14.59
C TRP A 344 -9.36 -4.11 -14.42
N PHE A 345 -9.25 -5.09 -15.32
CA PHE A 345 -9.90 -6.39 -15.13
C PHE A 345 -9.39 -7.08 -13.88
N LEU A 346 -8.07 -7.07 -13.64
CA LEU A 346 -7.52 -7.60 -12.40
C LEU A 346 -8.01 -6.81 -11.19
N ALA A 347 -7.99 -5.48 -11.23
CA ALA A 347 -8.45 -4.66 -10.11
C ALA A 347 -9.92 -4.93 -9.75
N THR A 348 -10.78 -5.11 -10.76
CA THR A 348 -12.19 -5.47 -10.59
C THR A 348 -12.30 -6.87 -9.95
N LEU A 349 -11.56 -7.84 -10.48
CA LEU A 349 -11.54 -9.21 -9.97
C LEU A 349 -11.08 -9.26 -8.50
N LEU A 350 -10.03 -8.53 -8.15
CA LEU A 350 -9.51 -8.48 -6.79
C LEU A 350 -10.47 -7.79 -5.82
N ALA A 351 -11.16 -6.74 -6.25
CA ALA A 351 -12.20 -6.12 -5.44
C ALA A 351 -13.30 -7.13 -5.06
N ASP A 352 -13.77 -7.93 -6.03
CA ASP A 352 -14.76 -8.97 -5.77
C ASP A 352 -14.22 -10.13 -4.93
N ILE A 353 -12.98 -10.57 -5.16
CA ILE A 353 -12.36 -11.64 -4.35
C ILE A 353 -12.24 -11.21 -2.88
N VAL A 354 -11.84 -9.96 -2.65
CA VAL A 354 -11.66 -9.41 -1.31
C VAL A 354 -13.00 -9.20 -0.62
N SER A 355 -14.05 -8.78 -1.33
CA SER A 355 -15.39 -8.64 -0.75
C SER A 355 -15.94 -9.99 -0.26
N VAL A 356 -15.69 -11.08 -0.99
CA VAL A 356 -16.09 -12.45 -0.61
C VAL A 356 -15.20 -13.05 0.48
N SER A 357 -13.88 -12.93 0.35
CA SER A 357 -12.93 -13.61 1.25
C SER A 357 -12.66 -12.85 2.55
N ASN A 358 -12.93 -11.54 2.57
CA ASN A 358 -12.57 -10.59 3.63
C ASN A 358 -11.09 -10.65 4.04
N LYS A 359 -10.20 -10.96 3.09
CA LYS A 359 -8.74 -11.00 3.28
C LYS A 359 -8.06 -10.08 2.29
N PRO A 360 -6.99 -9.37 2.68
CA PRO A 360 -6.26 -8.53 1.76
C PRO A 360 -5.48 -9.37 0.76
N VAL A 361 -5.37 -8.89 -0.47
CA VAL A 361 -4.63 -9.54 -1.56
C VAL A 361 -3.68 -8.55 -2.22
N LEU A 362 -2.57 -9.07 -2.76
CA LEU A 362 -1.63 -8.28 -3.55
C LEU A 362 -1.95 -8.40 -5.05
N GLY A 363 -2.03 -7.27 -5.76
CA GLY A 363 -2.17 -7.24 -7.21
C GLY A 363 -0.90 -6.74 -7.90
N LEU A 364 -0.50 -7.43 -8.97
CA LEU A 364 0.53 -7.03 -9.92
C LEU A 364 -0.13 -6.70 -11.26
N PHE A 365 -0.08 -5.42 -11.64
CA PHE A 365 -0.88 -4.86 -12.73
C PHE A 365 0.01 -4.41 -13.89
N THR A 366 -0.42 -4.71 -15.11
CA THR A 366 0.20 -4.34 -16.38
C THR A 366 -0.66 -3.29 -17.06
N SER A 367 -0.09 -2.11 -17.36
CA SER A 367 -0.77 -1.06 -18.11
C SER A 367 0.15 -0.58 -19.23
N GLY A 368 -0.03 -1.15 -20.42
CA GLY A 368 0.91 -0.93 -21.53
C GLY A 368 2.32 -1.43 -21.18
N ALA A 369 3.30 -0.53 -21.29
CA ALA A 369 4.69 -0.83 -20.92
C ALA A 369 4.93 -0.74 -19.40
N ASP A 370 4.08 -0.04 -18.68
CA ASP A 370 4.24 0.22 -17.26
C ASP A 370 3.71 -0.95 -16.42
N ARG A 371 4.25 -1.03 -15.21
CA ARG A 371 3.99 -2.10 -14.24
C ARG A 371 3.70 -1.47 -12.89
N PHE A 372 2.71 -1.98 -12.20
CA PHE A 372 2.27 -1.46 -10.91
C PHE A 372 2.07 -2.58 -9.91
N VAL A 373 2.25 -2.24 -8.64
CA VAL A 373 1.83 -3.08 -7.52
C VAL A 373 0.87 -2.29 -6.64
N SER A 374 -0.17 -2.94 -6.15
CA SER A 374 -1.06 -2.38 -5.15
C SER A 374 -1.68 -3.48 -4.29
N THR A 375 -2.01 -3.16 -3.05
CA THR A 375 -2.80 -4.03 -2.17
C THR A 375 -4.28 -3.69 -2.29
N VAL A 376 -5.12 -4.71 -2.38
CA VAL A 376 -6.58 -4.58 -2.28
C VAL A 376 -7.02 -5.13 -0.94
N THR A 377 -7.79 -4.35 -0.19
CA THR A 377 -8.23 -4.67 1.18
C THR A 377 -9.74 -4.57 1.30
N SER A 378 -10.32 -5.17 2.34
CA SER A 378 -11.77 -5.14 2.53
C SER A 378 -12.27 -3.73 2.87
N GLY A 379 -13.48 -3.45 2.42
CA GLY A 379 -14.14 -2.16 2.60
C GLY A 379 -14.87 -2.02 3.93
N SER A 380 -15.72 -0.99 4.04
CA SER A 380 -16.48 -0.69 5.25
C SER A 380 -17.57 -1.70 5.56
N GLU A 381 -18.12 -2.37 4.55
CA GLU A 381 -19.21 -3.36 4.71
C GLU A 381 -18.85 -4.50 5.66
N ASN A 382 -17.56 -4.83 5.73
CA ASN A 382 -17.06 -5.91 6.55
C ASN A 382 -16.64 -5.47 7.96
N ASN A 383 -16.68 -4.16 8.27
CA ASN A 383 -16.38 -3.65 9.61
C ASN A 383 -17.54 -3.81 10.60
N ASP A 384 -18.76 -4.02 10.11
CA ASP A 384 -19.98 -4.22 10.93
C ASP A 384 -20.13 -5.67 11.46
N ALA A 385 -19.19 -6.56 11.13
CA ALA A 385 -19.15 -7.94 11.62
C ALA A 385 -18.24 -8.15 12.85
N GLY A 386 -17.81 -7.06 13.50
CA GLY A 386 -16.94 -7.06 14.70
C GLY A 386 -17.68 -7.16 16.03
#